data_AF-A0A1L5J5G2-F1
#
_entry.id   AF-A0A1L5J5G2-F1
#
_cell.length_a   1.000
_cell.length_b   1.000
_cell.length_c   1.000
_cell.angle_alpha   90.00
_cell.angle_beta   90.00
_cell.angle_gamma   90.00
#
_symmetry.space_group_name_H-M   'P 1'
#
loop_
_entity.id
_entity.type
_entity.pdbx_description
1 polymer ?
#
loop_
_entity_poly.entity_id
_entity_poly.type
_entity_poly.pdbx_seq_one_letter_code
_entity_poly.pdbx_strand_id
1 'polypeptide(L)'
;NFLAWGEFPEGENEPDSLFMPRGLISKRDLANIPMAAQDKVAENVTRAWYEDGPDLHPYKGETKPLKEDPKYRPDGGKYSWFKAPRYEGEPCEVGPLARVLVAYGKGHKEIKPLVDATLQKLGIPAAALFSTLGRTAARGLETIAIGQAMPGWIMELLENIKSGDTQTYTPWEMPDEGMGLGLNDVPRGSLGHWINIEGGKIKNYQYVVPSTW
;
A
#
# COMPACT_ATOMS: atom_id res chain seq x y z
N ASN A 1 0.11 1.47 13.97
CA ASN A 1 -0.97 1.15 13.02
C ASN A 1 -0.34 0.55 11.79
N PHE A 2 -1.04 -0.30 11.04
CA PHE A 2 -0.54 -0.89 9.80
C PHE A 2 -1.54 -0.71 8.68
N LEU A 3 -1.06 -0.41 7.48
CA LEU A 3 -1.88 -0.19 6.30
C LEU A 3 -1.39 -1.10 5.15
N ALA A 4 -2.34 -1.72 4.46
CA ALA A 4 -2.12 -2.48 3.24
C ALA A 4 -3.21 -2.14 2.22
N TRP A 5 -2.84 -1.82 0.99
CA TRP A 5 -3.80 -1.65 -0.11
C TRP A 5 -4.22 -2.97 -0.74
N GLY A 6 -3.45 -4.02 -0.52
CA GLY A 6 -3.60 -5.31 -1.17
C GLY A 6 -2.95 -5.33 -2.56
N GLU A 7 -2.81 -6.54 -3.11
CA GLU A 7 -2.15 -6.78 -4.39
C GLU A 7 -2.55 -8.15 -4.98
N PHE A 8 -2.28 -8.32 -6.27
CA PHE A 8 -2.54 -9.52 -7.07
C PHE A 8 -4.04 -9.85 -7.15
N PRO A 9 -4.81 -9.12 -7.97
CA PRO A 9 -6.21 -9.42 -8.19
C PRO A 9 -6.37 -10.79 -8.87
N GLU A 10 -7.17 -11.66 -8.28
CA GLU A 10 -7.54 -12.98 -8.80
C GLU A 10 -8.89 -12.94 -9.56
N GLY A 11 -9.42 -11.74 -9.80
CA GLY A 11 -10.65 -11.50 -10.55
C GLY A 11 -11.11 -10.04 -10.49
N GLU A 12 -12.20 -9.72 -11.18
CA GLU A 12 -12.70 -8.34 -11.39
C GLU A 12 -13.24 -7.64 -10.12
N ASN A 13 -13.56 -8.40 -9.07
CA ASN A 13 -14.17 -7.86 -7.86
C ASN A 13 -13.12 -7.31 -6.88
N GLU A 14 -12.38 -6.27 -7.30
CA GLU A 14 -11.42 -5.60 -6.45
C GLU A 14 -12.12 -4.69 -5.41
N PRO A 15 -11.67 -4.68 -4.14
CA PRO A 15 -10.46 -5.32 -3.62
C PRO A 15 -10.66 -6.73 -3.03
N ASP A 16 -11.86 -7.30 -3.10
CA ASP A 16 -12.17 -8.59 -2.45
C ASP A 16 -11.47 -9.78 -3.15
N SER A 17 -11.12 -9.63 -4.42
CA SER A 17 -10.37 -10.61 -5.22
C SER A 17 -8.85 -10.58 -5.00
N LEU A 18 -8.32 -9.65 -4.21
CA LEU A 18 -6.87 -9.52 -4.03
C LEU A 18 -6.32 -10.69 -3.19
N PHE A 19 -5.35 -11.43 -3.74
CA PHE A 19 -4.62 -12.47 -3.01
C PHE A 19 -3.96 -11.88 -1.76
N MET A 20 -3.24 -10.76 -1.87
CA MET A 20 -2.82 -10.02 -0.67
C MET A 20 -3.98 -9.10 -0.25
N PRO A 21 -4.65 -9.32 0.88
CA PRO A 21 -5.86 -8.58 1.20
C PRO A 21 -5.56 -7.14 1.62
N ARG A 22 -6.45 -6.22 1.22
CA ARG A 22 -6.49 -4.84 1.70
C ARG A 22 -6.92 -4.77 3.16
N GLY A 23 -6.37 -3.85 3.95
CA GLY A 23 -6.85 -3.63 5.31
C GLY A 23 -6.08 -2.60 6.13
N LEU A 24 -6.69 -2.20 7.25
CA LEU A 24 -6.11 -1.33 8.26
C LEU A 24 -6.06 -2.07 9.61
N ILE A 25 -4.92 -2.03 10.28
CA ILE A 25 -4.78 -2.48 11.68
C ILE A 25 -4.50 -1.27 12.56
N SER A 26 -5.47 -0.95 13.41
CA SER A 26 -5.35 0.12 14.40
C SER A 26 -4.83 -0.42 15.72
N LYS A 27 -3.80 0.22 16.29
CA LYS A 27 -3.24 -0.10 17.62
C LYS A 27 -2.95 -1.59 17.86
N ARG A 28 -2.50 -2.29 16.80
CA ARG A 28 -2.16 -3.74 16.80
C ARG A 28 -3.36 -4.68 17.01
N ASP A 29 -4.58 -4.19 16.80
CA ASP A 29 -5.79 -5.01 16.85
C ASP A 29 -5.89 -5.90 15.61
N LEU A 30 -5.55 -7.19 15.77
CA LEU A 30 -5.65 -8.19 14.71
C LEU A 30 -7.04 -8.82 14.58
N ALA A 31 -7.96 -8.52 15.50
CA ALA A 31 -9.32 -9.04 15.46
C ALA A 31 -10.24 -8.18 14.59
N ASN A 32 -9.98 -6.86 14.52
CA ASN A 32 -10.78 -5.91 13.77
C ASN A 32 -9.96 -5.25 12.66
N ILE A 33 -10.08 -5.77 11.44
CA ILE A 33 -9.32 -5.30 10.27
C ILE A 33 -10.30 -4.79 9.20
N PRO A 34 -10.78 -3.53 9.33
CA PRO A 34 -11.67 -2.95 8.33
C PRO A 34 -10.97 -2.79 6.97
N MET A 35 -11.79 -2.67 5.93
CA MET A 35 -11.31 -2.32 4.60
C MET A 35 -10.70 -0.91 4.63
N ALA A 36 -9.46 -0.76 4.19
CA ALA A 36 -8.86 0.54 4.07
C ALA A 36 -9.47 1.31 2.88
N ALA A 37 -9.83 2.58 3.12
CA ALA A 37 -10.41 3.48 2.13
C ALA A 37 -9.47 4.64 1.80
N GLN A 38 -9.35 4.97 0.51
CA GLN A 38 -8.40 5.96 -0.02
C GLN A 38 -8.68 7.39 0.43
N ASP A 39 -9.95 7.72 0.65
CA ASP A 39 -10.43 9.05 1.05
C ASP A 39 -9.92 9.47 2.44
N LYS A 40 -9.36 8.53 3.19
CA LYS A 40 -8.78 8.73 4.52
C LYS A 40 -7.31 9.13 4.51
N VAL A 41 -6.67 9.17 3.34
CA VAL A 41 -5.26 9.54 3.19
C VAL A 41 -5.12 11.06 3.12
N ALA A 42 -4.20 11.62 3.89
CA ALA A 42 -3.77 13.00 3.75
C ALA A 42 -2.26 13.13 3.95
N GLU A 43 -1.61 14.06 3.26
CA GLU A 43 -0.19 14.36 3.42
C GLU A 43 0.01 15.67 4.18
N ASN A 44 0.78 15.61 5.26
CA ASN A 44 1.21 16.77 6.05
C ASN A 44 2.57 17.30 5.56
N VAL A 45 2.77 18.62 5.59
CA VAL A 45 4.04 19.27 5.22
C VAL A 45 4.65 20.14 6.33
N THR A 46 4.08 20.12 7.54
CA THR A 46 4.52 20.95 8.68
C THR A 46 6.01 20.76 8.99
N ARG A 47 6.54 19.55 8.80
CA ARG A 47 7.95 19.19 9.05
C ARG A 47 8.77 18.97 7.78
N ALA A 48 8.17 19.19 6.62
CA ALA A 48 8.78 18.95 5.32
C ALA A 48 9.16 20.26 4.64
N TRP A 49 10.18 20.25 3.77
CA TRP A 49 10.70 21.43 3.06
C TRP A 49 9.81 21.86 1.88
N TYR A 50 8.53 22.04 2.15
CA TYR A 50 7.52 22.61 1.26
C TYR A 50 6.91 23.87 1.88
N GLU A 51 6.26 24.69 1.06
CA GLU A 51 5.42 25.80 1.52
C GLU A 51 4.37 25.31 2.53
N ASP A 52 4.08 26.11 3.56
CA ASP A 52 3.12 25.74 4.59
C ASP A 52 1.70 25.67 4.04
N GLY A 53 0.92 24.71 4.54
CA GLY A 53 -0.45 24.47 4.11
C GLY A 53 -1.16 23.47 5.02
N PRO A 54 -2.47 23.29 4.82
CA PRO A 54 -3.23 22.26 5.53
C PRO A 54 -2.80 20.85 5.08
N ASP A 55 -3.25 19.84 5.81
CA ASP A 55 -3.16 18.46 5.36
C ASP A 55 -4.05 18.27 4.11
N LEU A 56 -3.50 17.67 3.06
CA LEU A 56 -4.19 17.53 1.79
C LEU A 56 -4.31 16.08 1.38
N HIS A 57 -5.53 15.68 0.99
CA HIS A 57 -5.73 14.44 0.25
C HIS A 57 -5.00 14.51 -1.10
N PRO A 58 -4.37 13.43 -1.60
CA PRO A 58 -3.56 13.47 -2.83
C PRO A 58 -4.26 14.04 -4.07
N TYR A 59 -5.58 13.81 -4.26
CA TYR A 59 -6.34 14.49 -5.33
C TYR A 59 -6.22 16.03 -5.32
N LYS A 60 -6.06 16.64 -4.14
CA LYS A 60 -5.86 18.07 -3.94
C LYS A 60 -4.43 18.39 -3.48
N GLY A 61 -3.54 17.41 -3.51
CA GLY A 61 -2.19 17.53 -3.00
C GLY A 61 -1.38 18.53 -3.80
N GLU A 62 -0.49 19.24 -3.10
CA GLU A 62 0.43 20.21 -3.68
C GLU A 62 1.87 19.75 -3.45
N THR A 63 2.75 20.10 -4.38
CA THR A 63 4.19 19.86 -4.28
C THR A 63 4.91 21.16 -4.60
N LYS A 64 5.00 22.05 -3.61
CA LYS A 64 5.64 23.38 -3.72
C LYS A 64 6.87 23.45 -2.81
N PRO A 65 8.07 23.07 -3.30
CA PRO A 65 9.31 23.16 -2.52
C PRO A 65 9.58 24.58 -2.02
N LEU A 66 10.26 24.70 -0.88
CA LEU A 66 10.79 26.00 -0.46
C LEU A 66 11.76 26.54 -1.53
N LYS A 67 11.68 27.85 -1.83
CA LYS A 67 12.55 28.51 -2.81
C LYS A 67 13.98 28.70 -2.30
N GLU A 68 14.13 28.80 -0.99
CA GLU A 68 15.41 28.94 -0.31
C GLU A 68 16.01 27.57 0.04
N ASP A 69 17.34 27.51 0.13
CA ASP A 69 18.04 26.30 0.56
C ASP A 69 17.63 25.91 1.98
N PRO A 70 16.99 24.75 2.18
CA PRO A 70 16.40 24.42 3.46
C PRO A 70 17.45 24.10 4.52
N LYS A 71 17.31 24.71 5.69
CA LYS A 71 18.12 24.37 6.86
C LYS A 71 17.51 23.19 7.61
N TYR A 72 18.33 22.18 7.90
CA TYR A 72 17.94 21.03 8.71
C TYR A 72 17.67 21.45 10.17
N ARG A 73 16.40 21.40 10.60
CA ARG A 73 15.95 21.84 11.93
C ARG A 73 15.04 20.78 12.59
N PRO A 74 15.62 19.72 13.17
CA PRO A 74 14.84 18.64 13.79
C PRO A 74 14.14 19.07 15.09
N ASP A 75 14.66 20.09 15.79
CA ASP A 75 14.15 20.57 17.08
C ASP A 75 12.93 21.50 16.93
N GLY A 76 11.92 21.04 16.19
CA GLY A 76 10.68 21.78 15.99
C GLY A 76 10.63 22.66 14.73
N GLY A 77 11.53 22.46 13.76
CA GLY A 77 11.46 23.05 12.42
C GLY A 77 11.10 22.03 11.32
N LYS A 78 11.48 22.34 10.07
CA LYS A 78 11.40 21.45 8.91
C LYS A 78 12.74 20.72 8.74
N TYR A 79 12.70 19.42 8.40
CA TYR A 79 13.90 18.58 8.39
C TYR A 79 13.94 17.49 7.31
N SER A 80 12.96 17.44 6.40
CA SER A 80 12.86 16.37 5.40
C SER A 80 12.28 16.83 4.08
N TRP A 81 12.68 16.17 2.99
CA TRP A 81 12.01 16.26 1.68
C TRP A 81 10.80 15.33 1.57
N PHE A 82 10.64 14.37 2.48
CA PHE A 82 9.42 13.59 2.55
C PHE A 82 8.31 14.46 3.15
N LYS A 83 7.14 14.46 2.50
CA LYS A 83 5.88 14.78 3.16
C LYS A 83 5.60 13.74 4.26
N ALA A 84 4.56 13.94 5.06
CA ALA A 84 4.17 13.04 6.15
C ALA A 84 2.73 12.53 5.95
N PRO A 85 2.53 11.44 5.19
CA PRO A 85 1.24 10.80 4.98
C PRO A 85 0.64 10.31 6.29
N ARG A 86 -0.67 10.44 6.43
CA ARG A 86 -1.47 9.96 7.55
C ARG A 86 -2.73 9.29 7.03
N TYR A 87 -3.14 8.24 7.71
CA TYR A 87 -4.41 7.57 7.49
C TYR A 87 -5.33 7.93 8.66
N GLU A 88 -6.40 8.67 8.42
CA GLU A 88 -7.27 9.22 9.48
C GLU A 88 -6.50 9.99 10.57
N GLY A 89 -5.46 10.73 10.16
CA GLY A 89 -4.58 11.49 11.07
C GLY A 89 -3.50 10.66 11.76
N GLU A 90 -3.50 9.34 11.61
CA GLU A 90 -2.58 8.43 12.28
C GLU A 90 -1.40 8.01 11.38
N PRO A 91 -0.18 7.89 11.93
CA PRO A 91 0.93 7.28 11.21
C PRO A 91 0.73 5.77 11.09
N CYS A 92 1.04 5.21 9.93
CA CYS A 92 0.89 3.79 9.63
C CYS A 92 2.20 3.20 9.10
N GLU A 93 2.63 2.07 9.66
CA GLU A 93 3.66 1.24 9.05
C GLU A 93 3.05 0.50 7.86
N VAL A 94 3.71 0.55 6.71
CA VAL A 94 3.35 -0.21 5.51
C VAL A 94 4.44 -1.24 5.20
N GLY A 95 4.20 -2.12 4.24
CA GLY A 95 5.20 -3.08 3.78
C GLY A 95 4.93 -4.52 4.20
N PRO A 96 5.96 -5.38 4.14
CA PRO A 96 5.77 -6.82 4.32
C PRO A 96 5.08 -7.19 5.63
N LEU A 97 5.46 -6.51 6.72
CA LEU A 97 4.84 -6.76 8.02
C LEU A 97 3.35 -6.40 8.01
N ALA A 98 2.97 -5.25 7.44
CA ALA A 98 1.59 -4.81 7.36
C ALA A 98 0.73 -5.83 6.59
N ARG A 99 1.17 -6.20 5.39
CA ARG A 99 0.47 -7.18 4.54
C ARG A 99 0.32 -8.55 5.20
N VAL A 100 1.41 -9.08 5.77
CA VAL A 100 1.38 -10.37 6.47
C VAL A 100 0.44 -10.33 7.67
N LEU A 101 0.43 -9.24 8.45
CA LEU A 101 -0.49 -9.10 9.59
C LEU A 101 -1.95 -8.97 9.14
N VAL A 102 -2.24 -8.21 8.08
CA VAL A 102 -3.59 -8.09 7.52
C VAL A 102 -4.08 -9.46 7.05
N ALA A 103 -3.27 -10.17 6.27
CA ALA A 103 -3.58 -11.52 5.81
C ALA A 103 -3.75 -12.51 6.97
N TYR A 104 -2.87 -12.45 7.96
CA TYR A 104 -2.92 -13.33 9.14
C TYR A 104 -4.21 -13.12 9.95
N GLY A 105 -4.56 -11.87 10.27
CA GLY A 105 -5.75 -11.55 11.04
C GLY A 105 -7.05 -11.85 10.28
N LYS A 106 -7.03 -11.74 8.94
CA LYS A 106 -8.13 -12.18 8.07
C LYS A 106 -8.20 -13.69 7.84
N GLY A 107 -7.27 -14.47 8.40
CA GLY A 107 -7.28 -15.93 8.27
C GLY A 107 -6.92 -16.44 6.87
N HIS A 108 -6.09 -15.70 6.13
CA HIS A 108 -5.66 -16.07 4.79
C HIS A 108 -5.05 -17.47 4.74
N LYS A 109 -5.53 -18.32 3.82
CA LYS A 109 -5.28 -19.76 3.83
C LYS A 109 -3.82 -20.14 3.63
N GLU A 110 -3.09 -19.35 2.85
CA GLU A 110 -1.69 -19.58 2.48
C GLU A 110 -0.73 -18.93 3.49
N ILE A 111 -1.06 -17.73 3.99
CA ILE A 111 -0.16 -16.95 4.85
C ILE A 111 -0.28 -17.34 6.32
N LYS A 112 -1.50 -17.59 6.80
CA LYS A 112 -1.71 -17.93 8.22
C LYS A 112 -0.90 -19.16 8.66
N PRO A 113 -0.91 -20.29 7.91
CA PRO A 113 -0.11 -21.46 8.27
C PRO A 113 1.40 -21.19 8.26
N LEU A 114 1.91 -20.39 7.32
CA LEU A 114 3.33 -20.01 7.26
C LEU A 114 3.75 -19.22 8.51
N VAL A 115 2.91 -18.27 8.93
CA VAL A 115 3.14 -17.50 10.16
C VAL A 115 3.07 -18.40 11.39
N ASP A 116 2.00 -19.20 11.53
CA ASP A 116 1.81 -20.09 12.68
C ASP A 116 2.97 -21.09 12.82
N ALA A 117 3.39 -21.72 11.72
CA ALA A 117 4.54 -22.63 11.70
C ALA A 117 5.85 -21.95 12.11
N THR A 118 6.07 -20.71 11.66
CA THR A 118 7.25 -19.92 12.03
C THR A 118 7.26 -19.58 13.51
N LEU A 119 6.13 -19.11 14.05
CA LEU A 119 5.97 -18.80 15.46
C LEU A 119 6.17 -20.05 16.33
N GLN A 120 5.58 -21.18 15.94
CA GLN A 120 5.75 -22.46 16.63
C GLN A 120 7.21 -22.93 16.60
N LYS A 121 7.87 -22.84 15.45
CA LYS A 121 9.28 -23.27 15.29
C LYS A 121 10.23 -22.46 16.17
N LEU A 122 9.94 -21.18 16.35
CA LEU A 122 10.73 -20.27 17.19
C LEU A 122 10.30 -20.29 18.66
N GLY A 123 9.15 -20.90 18.99
CA GLY A 123 8.61 -20.90 20.36
C GLY A 123 8.19 -19.52 20.85
N ILE A 124 7.72 -18.64 19.95
CA ILE A 124 7.37 -17.24 20.26
C ILE A 124 5.87 -16.97 20.00
N PRO A 125 5.24 -16.05 20.76
CA PRO A 125 3.84 -15.69 20.53
C PRO A 125 3.68 -14.77 19.31
N ALA A 126 2.48 -14.67 18.76
CA ALA A 126 2.16 -13.78 17.62
C ALA A 126 2.52 -12.31 17.87
N ALA A 127 2.49 -11.86 19.14
CA ALA A 127 2.92 -10.52 19.53
C ALA A 127 4.38 -10.21 19.14
N ALA A 128 5.24 -11.23 18.96
CA ALA A 128 6.62 -11.08 18.52
C ALA A 128 6.75 -10.55 17.07
N LEU A 129 5.68 -10.65 16.27
CA LEU A 129 5.62 -10.06 14.92
C LEU A 129 5.76 -8.53 14.94
N PHE A 130 5.34 -7.87 16.03
CA PHE A 130 5.46 -6.42 16.21
C PHE A 130 6.88 -6.00 16.62
N SER A 131 7.87 -6.39 15.83
CA SER A 131 9.29 -6.16 16.11
C SER A 131 10.10 -6.05 14.82
N THR A 132 11.36 -5.62 14.95
CA THR A 132 12.30 -5.64 13.82
C THR A 132 12.55 -7.04 13.29
N LEU A 133 12.61 -8.05 14.17
CA LEU A 133 12.72 -9.44 13.75
C LEU A 133 11.46 -9.89 13.01
N GLY A 134 10.28 -9.55 13.52
CA GLY A 134 9.00 -9.85 12.88
C GLY A 134 8.88 -9.23 11.49
N ARG A 135 9.34 -7.99 11.31
CA ARG A 135 9.41 -7.34 9.99
C ARG A 135 10.33 -8.05 9.02
N THR A 136 11.46 -8.55 9.49
CA THR A 136 12.39 -9.34 8.66
C THR A 136 11.78 -10.69 8.29
N ALA A 137 11.16 -11.38 9.24
CA ALA A 137 10.47 -12.64 8.99
C ALA A 137 9.32 -12.47 7.99
N ALA A 138 8.48 -11.44 8.16
CA ALA A 138 7.35 -11.14 7.26
C ALA A 138 7.77 -11.00 5.80
N ARG A 139 8.93 -10.38 5.53
CA ARG A 139 9.48 -10.30 4.17
C ARG A 139 9.76 -11.67 3.56
N GLY A 140 10.32 -12.61 4.34
CA GLY A 140 10.53 -13.99 3.89
C GLY A 140 9.21 -14.75 3.71
N LEU A 141 8.26 -14.56 4.62
CA LEU A 141 6.97 -15.25 4.60
C LEU A 141 6.12 -14.87 3.38
N GLU A 142 6.00 -13.58 3.08
CA GLU A 142 5.28 -13.14 1.87
C GLU A 142 6.00 -13.61 0.60
N THR A 143 7.34 -13.66 0.61
CA THR A 143 8.12 -14.16 -0.54
C THR A 143 7.78 -15.62 -0.83
N ILE A 144 7.65 -16.45 0.20
CA ILE A 144 7.25 -17.85 0.05
C ILE A 144 5.81 -17.95 -0.45
N ALA A 145 4.87 -17.23 0.18
CA ALA A 145 3.45 -17.29 -0.17
C ALA A 145 3.22 -16.88 -1.64
N ILE A 146 3.75 -15.72 -2.05
CA ILE A 146 3.66 -15.24 -3.44
C ILE A 146 4.39 -16.20 -4.38
N GLY A 147 5.57 -16.67 -3.98
CA GLY A 147 6.34 -17.66 -4.76
C GLY A 147 5.59 -18.96 -5.03
N GLN A 148 4.77 -19.40 -4.09
CA GLN A 148 3.93 -20.59 -4.22
C GLN A 148 2.67 -20.35 -5.06
N ALA A 149 2.15 -19.12 -5.09
CA ALA A 149 0.99 -18.75 -5.91
C ALA A 149 1.36 -18.56 -7.41
N MET A 150 2.55 -18.03 -7.70
CA MET A 150 2.99 -17.71 -9.07
C MET A 150 2.82 -18.84 -10.10
N PRO A 151 3.17 -20.12 -9.81
CA PRO A 151 2.93 -21.21 -10.77
C PRO A 151 1.46 -21.37 -11.15
N GLY A 152 0.52 -21.15 -10.22
CA GLY A 152 -0.92 -21.19 -10.47
C GLY A 152 -1.33 -20.12 -11.49
N TRP A 153 -0.95 -18.86 -11.25
CA TRP A 153 -1.23 -17.75 -12.17
C TRP A 153 -0.63 -17.97 -13.56
N ILE A 154 0.57 -18.57 -13.66
CA ILE A 154 1.17 -18.93 -14.95
C ILE A 154 0.33 -20.00 -15.66
N MET A 155 -0.19 -20.99 -14.93
CA MET A 155 -1.05 -22.03 -15.51
C MET A 155 -2.39 -21.45 -15.97
N GLU A 156 -3.00 -20.53 -15.23
CA GLU A 156 -4.21 -19.81 -15.63
C GLU A 156 -4.00 -19.04 -16.94
N LEU A 157 -2.88 -18.32 -17.08
CA LEU A 157 -2.51 -17.67 -18.33
C LEU A 157 -2.41 -18.67 -19.49
N LEU A 158 -1.74 -19.81 -19.28
CA LEU A 158 -1.60 -20.84 -20.32
C LEU A 158 -2.96 -21.47 -20.70
N GLU A 159 -3.87 -21.63 -19.74
CA GLU A 159 -5.21 -22.14 -19.96
C GLU A 159 -6.08 -21.14 -20.75
N ASN A 160 -6.01 -19.85 -20.41
CA ASN A 160 -6.70 -18.79 -21.17
C ASN A 160 -6.24 -18.81 -22.64
N ILE A 161 -4.93 -18.84 -22.88
CA ILE A 161 -4.38 -18.91 -24.24
C ILE A 161 -4.83 -20.20 -24.97
N LYS A 162 -4.83 -21.36 -24.30
CA LYS A 162 -5.30 -22.63 -24.88
C LYS A 162 -6.79 -22.60 -25.21
N SER A 163 -7.60 -21.88 -24.43
CA SER A 163 -9.03 -21.71 -24.66
C SER A 163 -9.35 -20.76 -25.83
N GLY A 164 -8.33 -20.09 -26.37
CA GLY A 164 -8.43 -19.17 -27.49
C GLY A 164 -8.44 -17.69 -27.10
N ASP A 165 -8.45 -17.38 -25.80
CA ASP A 165 -8.33 -16.00 -25.32
C ASP A 165 -6.87 -15.54 -25.39
N THR A 166 -6.63 -14.65 -26.34
CA THR A 166 -5.32 -14.03 -26.57
C THR A 166 -5.40 -12.50 -26.52
N GLN A 167 -6.52 -11.96 -26.02
CA GLN A 167 -6.71 -10.51 -25.93
C GLN A 167 -5.84 -9.93 -24.82
N THR A 168 -5.04 -8.91 -25.14
CA THR A 168 -4.13 -8.23 -24.20
C THR A 168 -4.39 -6.73 -24.11
N TYR A 169 -5.40 -6.23 -24.83
CA TYR A 169 -5.74 -4.81 -24.91
C TYR A 169 -7.25 -4.61 -25.07
N THR A 170 -7.77 -3.64 -24.34
CA THR A 170 -9.13 -3.11 -24.49
C THR A 170 -9.02 -1.66 -24.98
N PRO A 171 -9.68 -1.30 -26.11
CA PRO A 171 -9.70 0.09 -26.58
C PRO A 171 -10.25 1.04 -25.52
N TRP A 172 -9.67 2.24 -25.44
CA TRP A 172 -10.11 3.30 -24.56
C TRP A 172 -9.94 4.66 -25.24
N GLU A 173 -10.68 5.65 -24.77
CA GLU A 173 -10.59 7.04 -25.23
C GLU A 173 -10.25 7.94 -24.04
N MET A 174 -9.38 8.94 -24.25
CA MET A 174 -9.01 9.89 -23.20
C MET A 174 -10.19 10.84 -22.95
N PRO A 175 -10.76 10.88 -21.72
CA PRO A 175 -11.77 11.87 -21.41
C PRO A 175 -11.13 13.26 -21.32
N ASP A 176 -11.90 14.31 -21.65
CA ASP A 176 -11.45 15.69 -21.47
C ASP A 176 -11.24 16.02 -19.99
N GLU A 177 -12.05 15.47 -19.09
CA GLU A 177 -11.96 15.63 -17.64
C GLU A 177 -12.13 14.30 -16.91
N GLY A 178 -11.43 14.10 -15.79
CA GLY A 178 -11.58 12.89 -14.98
C GLY A 178 -10.70 12.84 -13.74
N MET A 179 -11.03 11.94 -12.82
CA MET A 179 -10.21 11.61 -11.66
C MET A 179 -9.92 10.12 -11.66
N GLY A 180 -8.67 9.72 -11.40
CA GLY A 180 -8.23 8.34 -11.41
C GLY A 180 -7.44 7.97 -10.16
N LEU A 181 -7.45 6.69 -9.82
CA LEU A 181 -6.75 6.13 -8.68
C LEU A 181 -6.12 4.79 -9.09
N GLY A 182 -4.84 4.62 -8.76
CA GLY A 182 -4.17 3.32 -8.75
C GLY A 182 -3.68 3.03 -7.34
N LEU A 183 -4.17 1.98 -6.70
CA LEU A 183 -3.70 1.51 -5.40
C LEU A 183 -3.10 0.14 -5.55
N ASN A 184 -1.89 -0.04 -5.02
CA ASN A 184 -1.20 -1.31 -5.11
C ASN A 184 -0.16 -1.44 -3.99
N ASP A 185 0.21 -2.66 -3.61
CA ASP A 185 1.25 -2.91 -2.62
C ASP A 185 2.55 -3.36 -3.31
N VAL A 186 3.50 -2.43 -3.46
CA VAL A 186 4.85 -2.73 -3.97
C VAL A 186 5.71 -3.39 -2.87
N PRO A 187 6.93 -3.88 -3.14
CA PRO A 187 7.71 -4.64 -2.15
C PRO A 187 7.92 -3.92 -0.81
N ARG A 188 7.96 -2.59 -0.80
CA ARG A 188 8.13 -1.78 0.41
C ARG A 188 6.82 -1.42 1.12
N GLY A 189 5.66 -1.63 0.51
CA GLY A 189 4.35 -1.35 1.10
C GLY A 189 3.37 -0.67 0.16
N SER A 190 2.46 0.07 0.76
CA SER A 190 1.30 0.65 0.11
C SER A 190 1.64 1.88 -0.72
N LEU A 191 1.45 1.75 -2.03
CA LEU A 191 1.63 2.78 -3.04
C LEU A 191 0.26 3.23 -3.53
N GLY A 192 0.05 4.54 -3.62
CA GLY A 192 -1.11 5.09 -4.29
C GLY A 192 -0.73 6.18 -5.27
N HIS A 193 -1.39 6.18 -6.43
CA HIS A 193 -1.28 7.20 -7.46
C HIS A 193 -2.66 7.84 -7.66
N TRP A 194 -2.74 9.16 -7.59
CA TRP A 194 -3.94 9.95 -7.80
C TRP A 194 -3.73 10.92 -8.95
N ILE A 195 -4.62 10.88 -9.94
CA ILE A 195 -4.55 11.72 -11.14
C ILE A 195 -5.85 12.52 -11.30
N ASN A 196 -5.71 13.80 -11.66
CA ASN A 196 -6.78 14.63 -12.20
C ASN A 196 -6.45 14.98 -13.66
N ILE A 197 -7.41 14.81 -14.54
CA ILE A 197 -7.33 15.12 -15.97
C ILE A 197 -8.20 16.34 -16.26
N GLU A 198 -7.68 17.28 -17.06
CA GLU A 198 -8.41 18.43 -17.60
C GLU A 198 -7.87 18.78 -18.99
N GLY A 199 -8.76 19.00 -19.95
CA GLY A 199 -8.41 19.20 -21.36
C GLY A 199 -7.59 18.05 -21.96
N GLY A 200 -7.88 16.81 -21.53
CA GLY A 200 -7.14 15.61 -21.95
C GLY A 200 -5.69 15.56 -21.47
N LYS A 201 -5.30 16.41 -20.50
CA LYS A 201 -3.95 16.51 -19.95
C LYS A 201 -3.97 16.25 -18.45
N ILE A 202 -2.81 15.87 -17.91
CA ILE A 202 -2.61 15.76 -16.46
C ILE A 202 -2.68 17.16 -15.85
N LYS A 203 -3.75 17.46 -15.12
CA LYS A 203 -3.89 18.68 -14.32
C LYS A 203 -3.12 18.59 -13.02
N ASN A 204 -3.28 17.47 -12.31
CA ASN A 204 -2.57 17.17 -11.08
C ASN A 204 -2.23 15.68 -11.04
N TYR A 205 -1.06 15.35 -10.53
CA TYR A 205 -0.64 13.99 -10.29
C TYR A 205 0.12 13.93 -8.98
N GLN A 206 -0.39 13.16 -8.02
CA GLN A 206 0.25 12.96 -6.72
C GLN A 206 0.40 11.47 -6.48
N TYR A 207 1.50 11.11 -5.84
CA TYR A 207 1.77 9.74 -5.45
C TYR A 207 2.21 9.70 -3.99
N VAL A 208 1.70 8.72 -3.26
CA VAL A 208 2.11 8.44 -1.87
C VAL A 208 2.83 7.09 -1.89
N VAL A 209 4.15 7.15 -1.77
CA VAL A 209 5.05 5.99 -1.90
C VAL A 209 5.23 5.33 -0.53
N PRO A 210 5.53 4.02 -0.45
CA PRO A 210 5.62 3.33 0.84
C PRO A 210 6.62 3.93 1.82
N SER A 211 7.80 4.35 1.33
CA SER A 211 8.82 4.96 2.19
C SER A 211 8.48 6.38 2.65
N THR A 212 7.40 6.97 2.11
CA THR A 212 6.90 8.28 2.56
C THR A 212 6.04 8.15 3.82
N TRP A 213 5.29 7.05 3.96
CA TRP A 213 4.48 6.73 5.14
C TRP A 213 5.33 6.62 6.42
#